data_AF-A0A0G0LSA5-F1
#
_entry.id   AF-A0A0G0LSA5-F1
#
_cell.length_a   1.000
_cell.length_b   1.000
_cell.length_c   1.000
_cell.angle_alpha   90.00
_cell.angle_beta   90.00
_cell.angle_gamma   90.00
#
_symmetry.space_group_name_H-M   'P 1'
#
loop_
_entity.id
_entity.type
_entity.pdbx_description
1 polymer ?
#
loop_
_entity_poly.entity_id
_entity_poly.type
_entity_poly.pdbx_seq_one_letter_code
_entity_poly.pdbx_strand_id
1 'polypeptide(L)'
;MARLMGHQARTNDALDRILFASRTGQGPFAAYRLPQECRNYPSNLESPFDQANFLFVVLLHMSGGNPAEASFRGHRRLYERWPKIYDSKTAINYTADEIREMMKAVGLQFWNTRPEWLLHNARVLNKYWDGDPRNIFGDTLQYKNELEIWQKLQGRVLRSPRKLLGFQEKMLSLLVHFLVDARLVDPCDVPPPIDVHQNRFFGSLGLVTQGNVVRSWKELNAFRDRIRQLYIDYAHSRNVSMLEIGEAVWFYSAEMCKYAPGAYTINGQHVGISSLTNESGKRKFQGKYKVYSQTCGNCIVSDLCKRNMPHVFHYNGSGGLIFVSRPRISGEKPLVLDMSASETIRCTRHQGKLWSANPNDGCIGCGECGRPLDLPVRLQTTSENVATARKLTHAP
;
A
#
# COMPACT_ATOMS: atom_id res chain seq x y z
N MET A 1 27.88 10.12 11.52
CA MET A 1 27.87 10.08 10.04
C MET A 1 27.74 8.66 9.47
N ALA A 2 28.58 7.69 9.86
CA ALA A 2 28.52 6.31 9.34
C ALA A 2 27.13 5.62 9.41
N ARG A 3 26.38 5.79 10.51
CA ARG A 3 25.03 5.23 10.67
C ARG A 3 24.01 5.84 9.69
N LEU A 4 24.10 7.14 9.42
CA LEU A 4 23.24 7.83 8.44
C LEU A 4 23.55 7.38 7.01
N MET A 5 24.83 7.16 6.69
CA MET A 5 25.27 6.64 5.40
C MET A 5 24.78 5.20 5.15
N GLY A 6 24.77 4.35 6.19
CA GLY A 6 24.25 2.98 6.10
C GLY A 6 22.74 2.89 5.85
N HIS A 7 21.96 3.89 6.28
CA HIS A 7 20.52 3.97 5.95
C HIS A 7 20.29 4.42 4.51
N GLN A 8 21.06 5.40 4.02
CA GLN A 8 20.96 5.87 2.65
C GLN A 8 21.22 4.74 1.65
N ALA A 9 22.35 4.03 1.78
CA ALA A 9 22.72 2.98 0.86
C ALA A 9 21.68 1.86 0.78
N ARG A 10 21.13 1.44 1.94
CA ARG A 10 20.09 0.43 2.00
C ARG A 10 18.77 0.89 1.39
N THR A 11 18.38 2.14 1.64
CA THR A 11 17.19 2.72 1.02
C THR A 11 17.35 2.79 -0.49
N ASN A 12 18.50 3.26 -0.97
CA ASN A 12 18.77 3.35 -2.40
C ASN A 12 18.74 1.97 -3.07
N ASP A 13 19.36 0.93 -2.48
CA ASP A 13 19.28 -0.45 -2.98
C ASP A 13 17.82 -0.94 -3.03
N ALA A 14 17.04 -0.70 -1.97
CA ALA A 14 15.64 -1.08 -1.96
C ALA A 14 14.82 -0.37 -3.07
N LEU A 15 15.04 0.93 -3.27
CA LEU A 15 14.37 1.72 -4.31
C LEU A 15 14.81 1.30 -5.72
N ASP A 16 16.11 1.06 -5.94
CA ASP A 16 16.66 0.56 -7.21
C ASP A 16 15.97 -0.76 -7.61
N ARG A 17 15.85 -1.71 -6.68
CA ARG A 17 15.16 -3.00 -6.93
C ARG A 17 13.67 -2.84 -7.20
N ILE A 18 12.98 -1.99 -6.44
CA ILE A 18 11.55 -1.74 -6.61
C ILE A 18 11.26 -1.10 -7.97
N LEU A 19 12.02 -0.08 -8.35
CA LEU A 19 11.87 0.59 -9.65
C LEU A 19 12.21 -0.34 -10.80
N PHE A 20 13.27 -1.14 -10.68
CA PHE A 20 13.59 -2.15 -11.68
C PHE A 20 12.41 -3.14 -11.86
N ALA A 21 11.86 -3.68 -10.78
CA ALA A 21 10.73 -4.60 -10.83
C ALA A 21 9.47 -3.94 -11.39
N SER A 22 9.22 -2.67 -11.05
CA SER A 22 8.10 -1.89 -11.58
C SER A 22 8.21 -1.69 -13.10
N ARG A 23 9.37 -1.22 -13.57
CA ARG A 23 9.66 -0.99 -15.01
C ARG A 23 9.60 -2.26 -15.84
N THR A 24 9.96 -3.40 -15.25
CA THR A 24 9.99 -4.71 -15.93
C THR A 24 8.72 -5.53 -15.73
N GLY A 25 7.75 -5.05 -14.93
CA GLY A 25 6.53 -5.78 -14.60
C GLY A 25 6.77 -7.07 -13.80
N GLN A 26 7.86 -7.16 -13.05
CA GLN A 26 8.25 -8.36 -12.31
C GLN A 26 7.65 -8.41 -10.89
N GLY A 27 7.50 -9.64 -10.38
CA GLY A 27 7.07 -9.89 -9.01
C GLY A 27 5.68 -9.31 -8.73
N PRO A 28 5.51 -8.48 -7.68
CA PRO A 28 4.19 -7.91 -7.37
C PRO A 28 3.67 -7.00 -8.50
N PHE A 29 4.53 -6.54 -9.41
CA PHE A 29 4.13 -5.60 -10.46
C PHE A 29 3.46 -6.24 -11.69
N ALA A 30 3.44 -7.58 -11.82
CA ALA A 30 2.90 -8.25 -13.01
C ALA A 30 1.41 -7.94 -13.28
N ALA A 31 0.63 -7.79 -12.21
CA ALA A 31 -0.79 -7.41 -12.27
C ALA A 31 -1.04 -5.99 -11.74
N TYR A 32 0.02 -5.19 -11.61
CA TYR A 32 -0.07 -3.86 -11.01
C TYR A 32 -0.98 -2.95 -11.81
N ARG A 33 -1.92 -2.34 -11.11
CA ARG A 33 -2.72 -1.25 -11.66
C ARG A 33 -2.93 -0.16 -10.63
N LEU A 34 -2.79 1.08 -11.07
CA LEU A 34 -2.99 2.25 -10.25
C LEU A 34 -4.49 2.59 -10.12
N PRO A 35 -4.97 2.94 -8.92
CA PRO A 35 -6.35 3.37 -8.72
C PRO A 35 -6.74 4.59 -9.57
N GLN A 36 -5.80 5.50 -9.83
CA GLN A 36 -6.02 6.74 -10.58
C GLN A 36 -5.89 6.62 -12.11
N GLU A 37 -5.68 5.41 -12.65
CA GLU A 37 -5.64 5.20 -14.10
C GLU A 37 -6.92 5.69 -14.78
N CYS A 38 -6.80 6.25 -15.99
CA CYS A 38 -7.91 6.84 -16.76
C CYS A 38 -9.14 5.93 -16.91
N ARG A 39 -8.96 4.59 -16.94
CA ARG A 39 -10.08 3.63 -17.01
C ARG A 39 -11.03 3.69 -15.81
N ASN A 40 -10.57 4.25 -14.69
CA ASN A 40 -11.37 4.45 -13.49
C ASN A 40 -12.07 5.82 -13.48
N TYR A 41 -11.88 6.66 -14.49
CA TYR A 41 -12.54 7.96 -14.58
C TYR A 41 -13.98 7.85 -15.09
N PRO A 42 -14.83 8.83 -14.77
CA PRO A 42 -16.14 8.99 -15.37
C PRO A 42 -16.05 9.13 -16.88
N SER A 43 -17.00 8.51 -17.59
CA SER A 43 -17.10 8.63 -19.04
C SER A 43 -17.57 10.02 -19.52
N ASN A 44 -18.28 10.75 -18.66
CA ASN A 44 -18.82 12.09 -18.91
C ASN A 44 -17.94 13.20 -18.35
N LEU A 45 -16.63 12.99 -18.25
CA LEU A 45 -15.70 13.97 -17.72
C LEU A 45 -15.23 14.88 -18.87
N GLU A 46 -15.65 16.14 -18.86
CA GLU A 46 -15.61 17.00 -20.06
C GLU A 46 -14.36 17.87 -20.18
N SER A 47 -13.75 18.24 -19.04
CA SER A 47 -12.67 19.22 -19.03
C SER A 47 -11.53 18.89 -18.04
N PRO A 48 -10.33 19.47 -18.23
CA PRO A 48 -9.26 19.43 -17.23
C PRO A 48 -9.69 19.95 -15.84
N PHE A 49 -10.60 20.93 -15.81
CA PHE A 49 -11.17 21.46 -14.56
C PHE A 49 -12.02 20.40 -13.84
N ASP A 50 -12.87 19.69 -14.58
CA ASP A 50 -13.68 18.59 -14.05
C ASP A 50 -12.81 17.44 -13.54
N GLN A 51 -11.75 17.12 -14.26
CA GLN A 51 -10.80 16.07 -13.90
C GLN A 51 -10.12 16.39 -12.58
N ALA A 52 -9.64 17.62 -12.43
CA ALA A 52 -8.97 18.07 -11.22
C ALA A 52 -9.92 18.03 -10.01
N ASN A 53 -11.16 18.49 -10.18
CA ASN A 53 -12.19 18.44 -9.15
C ASN A 53 -12.61 17.01 -8.79
N PHE A 54 -12.74 16.13 -9.78
CA PHE A 54 -12.98 14.70 -9.57
C PHE A 54 -11.89 14.08 -8.67
N LEU A 55 -10.63 14.25 -9.04
CA LEU A 55 -9.48 13.75 -8.29
C LEU A 55 -9.44 14.31 -6.87
N PHE A 56 -9.71 15.61 -6.71
CA PHE A 56 -9.75 16.26 -5.40
C PHE A 56 -10.83 15.68 -4.47
N VAL A 57 -12.05 15.45 -4.97
CA VAL A 57 -13.13 14.89 -4.17
C VAL A 57 -12.91 13.41 -3.83
N VAL A 58 -12.42 12.61 -4.79
CA VAL A 58 -12.02 11.21 -4.54
C VAL A 58 -10.99 11.13 -3.43
N LEU A 59 -9.98 12.00 -3.50
CA LEU A 59 -8.92 12.11 -2.50
C LEU A 59 -9.50 12.43 -1.11
N LEU A 60 -10.41 13.40 -0.99
CA LEU A 60 -11.06 13.71 0.29
C LEU A 60 -11.77 12.49 0.89
N HIS A 61 -12.42 11.68 0.07
CA HIS A 61 -13.05 10.44 0.53
C HIS A 61 -12.05 9.38 1.02
N MET A 62 -10.88 9.28 0.38
CA MET A 62 -9.81 8.37 0.80
C MET A 62 -9.21 8.72 2.17
N SER A 63 -9.35 9.97 2.65
CA SER A 63 -8.90 10.39 3.99
C SER A 63 -9.52 9.55 5.12
N GLY A 64 -10.72 8.98 4.90
CA GLY A 64 -11.46 8.17 5.86
C GLY A 64 -10.97 6.74 6.07
N GLY A 65 -9.85 6.34 5.45
CA GLY A 65 -9.33 4.97 5.48
C GLY A 65 -9.99 4.04 4.44
N ASN A 66 -10.67 4.62 3.46
CA ASN A 66 -11.31 3.88 2.38
C ASN A 66 -10.25 3.37 1.39
N PRO A 67 -10.36 2.12 0.91
CA PRO A 67 -9.48 1.63 -0.16
C PRO A 67 -9.56 2.54 -1.39
N ALA A 68 -8.41 2.86 -1.98
CA ALA A 68 -8.31 3.76 -3.11
C ALA A 68 -9.17 3.29 -4.28
N GLU A 69 -9.04 2.02 -4.69
CA GLU A 69 -9.78 1.44 -5.81
C GLU A 69 -11.31 1.47 -5.59
N ALA A 70 -11.77 1.16 -4.37
CA ALA A 70 -13.18 1.25 -4.02
C ALA A 70 -13.69 2.71 -4.06
N SER A 71 -12.86 3.66 -3.64
CA SER A 71 -13.16 5.10 -3.71
C SER A 71 -13.30 5.56 -5.15
N PHE A 72 -12.32 5.28 -6.02
CA PHE A 72 -12.39 5.64 -7.44
C PHE A 72 -13.62 5.05 -8.13
N ARG A 73 -13.91 3.75 -7.95
CA ARG A 73 -15.10 3.12 -8.54
C ARG A 73 -16.41 3.73 -8.07
N GLY A 74 -16.53 4.02 -6.77
CA GLY A 74 -17.75 4.61 -6.24
C GLY A 74 -17.94 6.06 -6.67
N HIS A 75 -16.86 6.84 -6.68
CA HIS A 75 -16.88 8.23 -7.13
C HIS A 75 -17.11 8.35 -8.63
N ARG A 76 -16.62 7.41 -9.44
CA ARG A 76 -16.97 7.31 -10.86
C ARG A 76 -18.49 7.28 -11.05
N ARG A 77 -19.17 6.34 -10.40
CA ARG A 77 -20.65 6.24 -10.45
C ARG A 77 -21.33 7.50 -9.91
N LEU A 78 -20.77 8.09 -8.85
CA LEU A 78 -21.30 9.32 -8.25
C LEU A 78 -21.23 10.48 -9.25
N TYR A 79 -20.09 10.66 -9.91
CA TYR A 79 -19.87 11.73 -10.88
C TYR A 79 -20.73 11.53 -12.13
N GLU A 80 -20.81 10.30 -12.66
CA GLU A 80 -21.65 9.99 -13.83
C GLU A 80 -23.13 10.34 -13.58
N ARG A 81 -23.61 10.29 -12.34
CA ARG A 81 -25.01 10.58 -11.99
C ARG A 81 -25.25 11.99 -11.46
N TRP A 82 -24.30 12.56 -10.73
CA TRP A 82 -24.41 13.89 -10.11
C TRP A 82 -23.10 14.68 -10.23
N PRO A 83 -22.67 15.07 -11.45
CA PRO A 83 -21.39 15.75 -11.64
C PRO A 83 -21.32 17.09 -10.89
N LYS A 84 -22.46 17.76 -10.69
CA LYS A 84 -22.57 19.07 -10.01
C LYS A 84 -22.10 19.09 -8.55
N ILE A 85 -21.96 17.95 -7.88
CA ILE A 85 -21.41 17.96 -6.50
C ILE A 85 -19.88 18.05 -6.47
N TYR A 86 -19.23 17.91 -7.63
CA TYR A 86 -17.77 18.02 -7.77
C TYR A 86 -17.31 19.41 -8.16
N ASP A 87 -18.11 20.17 -8.90
CA ASP A 87 -17.87 21.59 -9.10
C ASP A 87 -18.17 22.34 -7.80
N SER A 88 -17.14 22.96 -7.23
CA SER A 88 -17.25 23.71 -5.98
C SER A 88 -18.24 24.88 -6.04
N LYS A 89 -18.49 25.47 -7.22
CA LYS A 89 -19.44 26.58 -7.40
C LYS A 89 -20.88 26.10 -7.28
N THR A 90 -21.17 24.87 -7.70
CA THR A 90 -22.50 24.25 -7.59
C THR A 90 -22.67 23.42 -6.33
N ALA A 91 -21.61 22.76 -5.85
CA ALA A 91 -21.64 21.87 -4.68
C ALA A 91 -22.14 22.57 -3.41
N ILE A 92 -21.85 23.86 -3.25
CA ILE A 92 -22.26 24.66 -2.09
C ILE A 92 -23.78 24.86 -1.96
N ASN A 93 -24.54 24.58 -3.02
CA ASN A 93 -26.00 24.67 -3.04
C ASN A 93 -26.69 23.41 -2.51
N TYR A 94 -25.92 22.35 -2.23
CA TYR A 94 -26.44 21.13 -1.62
C TYR A 94 -26.23 21.15 -0.10
N THR A 95 -27.09 20.41 0.59
CA THR A 95 -26.96 20.09 2.01
C THR A 95 -26.08 18.84 2.21
N ALA A 96 -25.57 18.68 3.43
CA ALA A 96 -24.76 17.51 3.78
C ALA A 96 -25.58 16.21 3.65
N ASP A 97 -26.87 16.23 3.96
CA ASP A 97 -27.75 15.06 3.90
C ASP A 97 -28.10 14.68 2.48
N GLU A 98 -28.32 15.65 1.58
CA GLU A 98 -28.50 15.37 0.15
C GLU A 98 -27.26 14.67 -0.43
N ILE A 99 -26.06 15.20 -0.16
CA ILE A 99 -24.81 14.57 -0.61
C ILE A 99 -24.67 13.18 0.01
N ARG A 100 -25.01 13.02 1.30
CA ARG A 100 -24.96 11.72 1.98
C ARG A 100 -25.83 10.68 1.27
N GLU A 101 -27.07 11.04 0.91
CA GLU A 101 -27.98 10.13 0.22
C GLU A 101 -27.51 9.84 -1.21
N MET A 102 -26.91 10.81 -1.93
CA MET A 102 -26.28 10.56 -3.23
C MET A 102 -25.11 9.57 -3.12
N MET A 103 -24.22 9.74 -2.14
CA MET A 103 -23.11 8.82 -1.88
C MET A 103 -23.61 7.43 -1.50
N LYS A 104 -24.66 7.37 -0.68
CA LYS A 104 -25.33 6.12 -0.27
C LYS A 104 -25.86 5.34 -1.48
N ALA A 105 -26.50 6.05 -2.42
CA ALA A 105 -27.10 5.48 -3.62
C ALA A 105 -26.10 4.81 -4.58
N VAL A 106 -24.80 5.14 -4.49
CA VAL A 106 -23.74 4.51 -5.29
C VAL A 106 -22.84 3.58 -4.48
N GLY A 107 -23.21 3.28 -3.24
CA GLY A 107 -22.48 2.36 -2.37
C GLY A 107 -21.19 2.95 -1.76
N LEU A 108 -21.07 4.28 -1.65
CA LEU A 108 -19.98 4.95 -0.93
C LEU A 108 -20.26 5.07 0.58
N GLN A 109 -20.97 4.10 1.15
CA GLN A 109 -21.34 4.09 2.56
C GLN A 109 -20.17 3.57 3.40
N PHE A 110 -19.33 4.48 3.88
CA PHE A 110 -18.26 4.10 4.82
C PHE A 110 -18.31 4.94 6.09
N TRP A 111 -17.83 4.34 7.18
CA TRP A 111 -17.80 4.80 8.57
C TRP A 111 -17.30 6.24 8.79
N ASN A 112 -16.57 6.81 7.82
CA ASN A 112 -15.92 8.11 7.91
C ASN A 112 -16.29 9.07 6.76
N THR A 113 -17.34 8.78 6.00
CA THR A 113 -17.80 9.69 4.95
C THR A 113 -18.35 10.97 5.58
N ARG A 114 -17.72 12.11 5.29
CA ARG A 114 -18.05 13.42 5.89
C ARG A 114 -18.46 14.42 4.81
N PRO A 115 -19.72 14.40 4.34
CA PRO A 115 -20.24 15.35 3.36
C PRO A 115 -20.01 16.82 3.77
N GLU A 116 -19.98 17.09 5.07
CA GLU A 116 -19.70 18.41 5.64
C GLU A 116 -18.29 18.90 5.28
N TRP A 117 -17.32 17.99 5.19
CA TRP A 117 -15.96 18.32 4.76
C TRP A 117 -15.91 18.65 3.28
N LEU A 118 -16.66 17.92 2.44
CA LEU A 118 -16.78 18.23 1.01
C LEU A 118 -17.36 19.63 0.82
N LEU A 119 -18.48 19.96 1.48
CA LEU A 119 -19.10 21.28 1.39
C LEU A 119 -18.20 22.39 1.91
N HIS A 120 -17.52 22.19 3.05
CA HIS A 120 -16.56 23.15 3.56
C HIS A 120 -15.42 23.38 2.57
N ASN A 121 -14.82 22.30 2.07
CA ASN A 121 -13.70 22.37 1.14
C ASN A 121 -14.11 23.00 -0.19
N ALA A 122 -15.32 22.74 -0.69
CA ALA A 122 -15.88 23.42 -1.85
C ALA A 122 -15.99 24.93 -1.63
N ARG A 123 -16.50 25.39 -0.47
CA ARG A 123 -16.56 26.82 -0.14
C ARG A 123 -15.18 27.47 -0.12
N VAL A 124 -14.20 26.80 0.50
CA VAL A 124 -12.82 27.29 0.58
C VAL A 124 -12.20 27.32 -0.82
N LEU A 125 -12.40 26.26 -1.62
CA LEU A 125 -11.87 26.15 -2.98
C LEU A 125 -12.41 27.24 -3.89
N ASN A 126 -13.72 27.45 -3.87
CA ASN A 126 -14.36 28.52 -4.62
C ASN A 126 -13.84 29.91 -4.20
N LYS A 127 -13.74 30.16 -2.88
CA LYS A 127 -13.34 31.47 -2.36
C LYS A 127 -11.89 31.85 -2.64
N TYR A 128 -10.95 30.90 -2.58
CA TYR A 128 -9.51 31.22 -2.63
C TYR A 128 -8.81 30.74 -3.90
N TRP A 129 -9.44 29.86 -4.66
CA TRP A 129 -8.82 29.18 -5.80
C TRP A 129 -9.77 29.05 -7.00
N ASP A 130 -10.82 29.89 -7.05
CA ASP A 130 -11.85 29.92 -8.11
C ASP A 130 -12.52 28.56 -8.39
N GLY A 131 -12.48 27.67 -7.40
CA GLY A 131 -13.08 26.36 -7.49
C GLY A 131 -12.25 25.33 -8.23
N ASP A 132 -11.00 25.65 -8.56
CA ASP A 132 -10.08 24.76 -9.26
C ASP A 132 -8.94 24.31 -8.32
N PRO A 133 -8.80 23.00 -8.03
CA PRO A 133 -7.73 22.51 -7.18
C PRO A 133 -6.33 22.67 -7.80
N ARG A 134 -6.21 22.91 -9.11
CA ARG A 134 -4.93 23.24 -9.76
C ARG A 134 -4.41 24.61 -9.30
N ASN A 135 -5.31 25.54 -9.00
CA ASN A 135 -4.95 26.88 -8.54
C ASN A 135 -4.37 26.90 -7.11
N ILE A 136 -4.49 25.80 -6.35
CA ILE A 136 -3.77 25.64 -5.07
C ILE A 136 -2.26 25.80 -5.27
N PHE A 137 -1.77 25.38 -6.44
CA PHE A 137 -0.37 25.41 -6.83
C PHE A 137 0.02 26.74 -7.51
N GLY A 138 -0.95 27.56 -7.93
CA GLY A 138 -0.79 28.89 -8.56
C GLY A 138 0.15 28.90 -9.77
N ASP A 139 0.74 30.06 -10.08
CA ASP A 139 1.87 30.20 -11.02
C ASP A 139 3.19 29.61 -10.46
N THR A 140 3.09 28.97 -9.30
CA THR A 140 4.21 28.68 -8.42
C THR A 140 4.58 27.20 -8.43
N LEU A 141 4.52 26.56 -9.60
CA LEU A 141 5.23 25.30 -9.84
C LEU A 141 6.77 25.47 -9.75
N GLN A 142 7.25 26.71 -9.58
CA GLN A 142 8.60 27.01 -9.10
C GLN A 142 8.82 26.75 -7.59
N TYR A 143 7.81 26.33 -6.82
CA TYR A 143 8.02 25.94 -5.43
C TYR A 143 8.86 24.66 -5.35
N LYS A 144 10.10 24.84 -4.93
CA LYS A 144 11.06 23.76 -4.65
C LYS A 144 10.69 22.89 -3.44
N ASN A 145 9.60 23.18 -2.71
CA ASN A 145 9.21 22.37 -1.56
C ASN A 145 7.68 22.28 -1.31
N GLU A 146 7.21 21.06 -1.02
CA GLU A 146 5.86 20.70 -0.55
C GLU A 146 5.47 21.47 0.73
N LEU A 147 6.46 21.82 1.54
CA LEU A 147 6.29 22.46 2.84
C LEU A 147 5.70 23.88 2.73
N GLU A 148 6.05 24.66 1.71
CA GLU A 148 5.53 26.00 1.47
C GLU A 148 4.06 25.96 1.05
N ILE A 149 3.70 25.01 0.18
CA ILE A 149 2.29 24.77 -0.20
C ILE A 149 1.50 24.29 1.03
N TRP A 150 2.06 23.36 1.80
CA TRP A 150 1.44 22.88 3.04
C TRP A 150 1.24 24.00 4.07
N GLN A 151 2.24 24.86 4.26
CA GLN A 151 2.17 26.03 5.14
C GLN A 151 1.13 27.04 4.66
N LYS A 152 0.95 27.23 3.34
CA LYS A 152 -0.12 28.07 2.78
C LYS A 152 -1.51 27.47 3.04
N LEU A 153 -1.66 26.15 2.89
CA LEU A 153 -2.94 25.45 3.07
C LEU A 153 -3.38 25.39 4.53
N GLN A 154 -2.46 25.12 5.47
CA GLN A 154 -2.79 24.94 6.89
C GLN A 154 -2.57 26.19 7.74
N GLY A 155 -1.71 27.11 7.29
CA GLY A 155 -1.19 28.20 8.12
C GLY A 155 -0.31 27.67 9.28
N ARG A 156 0.61 28.50 9.79
CA ARG A 156 1.20 28.27 11.13
C ARG A 156 0.20 28.51 12.27
N VAL A 157 -0.95 29.10 11.94
CA VAL A 157 -1.98 29.53 12.89
C VAL A 157 -3.19 28.63 12.71
N LEU A 158 -3.66 28.02 13.80
CA LEU A 158 -4.81 27.11 13.90
C LEU A 158 -6.15 27.63 13.29
N ARG A 159 -6.16 28.84 12.70
CA ARG A 159 -7.31 29.58 12.17
C ARG A 159 -7.11 30.06 10.72
N SER A 160 -6.26 29.43 9.91
CA SER A 160 -6.15 29.80 8.50
C SER A 160 -7.53 29.73 7.83
N PRO A 161 -8.03 30.82 7.23
CA PRO A 161 -9.33 30.81 6.58
C PRO A 161 -9.31 30.00 5.27
N ARG A 162 -8.11 29.58 4.83
CA ARG A 162 -7.85 28.72 3.66
C ARG A 162 -7.77 27.23 4.01
N LYS A 163 -8.03 26.87 5.26
CA LYS A 163 -7.88 25.50 5.74
C LYS A 163 -8.90 24.55 5.10
N LEU A 164 -8.40 23.52 4.45
CA LEU A 164 -9.18 22.38 3.96
C LEU A 164 -9.34 21.35 5.08
N LEU A 165 -10.59 20.99 5.42
CA LEU A 165 -10.91 19.97 6.42
C LEU A 165 -10.59 18.58 5.89
N GLY A 166 -10.03 17.73 6.77
CA GLY A 166 -9.59 16.37 6.41
C GLY A 166 -8.33 16.30 5.54
N PHE A 167 -7.85 17.44 5.04
CA PHE A 167 -6.68 17.51 4.17
C PHE A 167 -5.40 17.46 5.00
N GLN A 168 -4.70 16.33 4.94
CA GLN A 168 -3.42 16.10 5.63
C GLN A 168 -2.24 16.31 4.67
N GLU A 169 -1.02 16.41 5.18
CA GLU A 169 0.18 16.64 4.35
C GLU A 169 0.34 15.56 3.26
N LYS A 170 0.14 14.28 3.62
CA LYS A 170 0.13 13.18 2.64
C LYS A 170 -0.93 13.33 1.54
N MET A 171 -2.04 14.03 1.82
CA MET A 171 -3.11 14.24 0.85
C MET A 171 -2.68 15.31 -0.16
N LEU A 172 -1.86 16.27 0.25
CA LEU A 172 -1.25 17.25 -0.66
C LEU A 172 -0.31 16.56 -1.65
N SER A 173 0.63 15.73 -1.17
CA SER A 173 1.53 14.99 -2.06
C SER A 173 0.75 14.06 -2.99
N LEU A 174 -0.29 13.39 -2.49
CA LEU A 174 -1.15 12.54 -3.32
C LEU A 174 -1.93 13.34 -4.37
N LEU A 175 -2.47 14.52 -4.03
CA LEU A 175 -3.12 15.42 -4.98
C LEU A 175 -2.16 15.84 -6.10
N VAL A 176 -0.95 16.26 -5.73
CA VAL A 176 0.08 16.65 -6.70
C VAL A 176 0.39 15.49 -7.65
N HIS A 177 0.62 14.29 -7.11
CA HIS A 177 0.93 13.11 -7.92
C HIS A 177 -0.21 12.78 -8.89
N PHE A 178 -1.46 12.83 -8.43
CA PHE A 178 -2.63 12.63 -9.29
C PHE A 178 -2.73 13.68 -10.40
N LEU A 179 -2.49 14.95 -10.10
CA LEU A 179 -2.57 16.02 -11.10
C LEU A 179 -1.41 15.97 -12.10
N VAL A 180 -0.19 15.59 -11.67
CA VAL A 180 0.97 15.41 -12.56
C VAL A 180 0.77 14.21 -13.47
N ASP A 181 0.34 13.06 -12.93
CA ASP A 181 0.02 11.86 -13.70
C ASP A 181 -1.05 12.15 -14.77
N ALA A 182 -2.09 12.87 -14.38
CA ALA A 182 -3.14 13.36 -15.27
C ALA A 182 -2.71 14.49 -16.24
N ARG A 183 -1.46 14.97 -16.15
CA ARG A 183 -0.92 16.11 -16.93
C ARG A 183 -1.74 17.40 -16.80
N LEU A 184 -2.32 17.61 -15.62
CA LEU A 184 -3.13 18.79 -15.29
C LEU A 184 -2.29 19.91 -14.67
N VAL A 185 -1.09 19.58 -14.18
CA VAL A 185 -0.06 20.50 -13.68
C VAL A 185 1.32 19.99 -14.13
N ASP A 186 2.32 20.88 -14.17
CA ASP A 186 3.67 20.47 -14.55
C ASP A 186 4.30 19.53 -13.50
N PRO A 187 5.23 18.65 -13.93
CA PRO A 187 6.02 17.85 -13.01
C PRO A 187 6.72 18.71 -11.95
N CYS A 188 6.72 18.24 -10.71
CA CYS A 188 7.40 18.90 -9.60
C CYS A 188 8.00 17.87 -8.63
N ASP A 189 9.02 18.30 -7.87
CA ASP A 189 9.79 17.44 -6.96
C ASP A 189 9.10 17.21 -5.60
N VAL A 190 7.77 17.17 -5.59
CA VAL A 190 6.99 16.86 -4.39
C VAL A 190 7.18 15.38 -4.05
N PRO A 191 7.68 15.05 -2.84
CA PRO A 191 7.96 13.67 -2.49
C PRO A 191 6.68 12.84 -2.43
N PRO A 192 6.78 11.51 -2.58
CA PRO A 192 5.64 10.61 -2.46
C PRO A 192 4.84 10.77 -1.16
N PRO A 193 3.52 10.50 -1.18
CA PRO A 193 2.67 10.62 -0.01
C PRO A 193 3.00 9.56 1.06
N ILE A 194 3.51 9.99 2.22
CA ILE A 194 3.93 9.05 3.27
C ILE A 194 2.74 8.64 4.15
N ASP A 195 2.15 7.50 3.85
CA ASP A 195 1.06 6.89 4.60
C ASP A 195 1.52 5.73 5.51
N VAL A 196 0.57 4.94 6.01
CA VAL A 196 0.84 3.76 6.84
C VAL A 196 1.77 2.75 6.17
N HIS A 197 1.60 2.53 4.88
CA HIS A 197 2.34 1.52 4.13
C HIS A 197 3.80 1.95 3.96
N GLN A 198 4.03 3.21 3.59
CA GLN A 198 5.39 3.75 3.46
C GLN A 198 6.11 3.80 4.82
N ASN A 199 5.44 4.29 5.86
CA ASN A 199 6.01 4.32 7.22
C ASN A 199 6.49 2.92 7.66
N ARG A 200 5.71 1.88 7.32
CA ARG A 200 6.06 0.49 7.61
C ARG A 200 7.24 0.01 6.78
N PHE A 201 7.22 0.25 5.48
CA PHE A 201 8.30 -0.14 4.58
C PHE A 201 9.66 0.40 5.06
N PHE A 202 9.76 1.72 5.26
CA PHE A 202 10.99 2.36 5.73
C PHE A 202 11.35 1.98 7.16
N GLY A 203 10.34 1.74 8.02
CA GLY A 203 10.56 1.20 9.36
C GLY A 203 11.21 -0.20 9.32
N SER A 204 10.77 -1.06 8.40
CA SER A 204 11.32 -2.41 8.20
C SER A 204 12.76 -2.38 7.68
N LEU A 205 13.09 -1.39 6.83
CA LEU A 205 14.47 -1.12 6.42
C LEU A 205 15.34 -0.59 7.57
N GLY A 206 14.75 -0.30 8.74
CA GLY A 206 15.48 0.06 9.95
C GLY A 206 15.84 1.54 10.07
N LEU A 207 15.13 2.44 9.38
CA LEU A 207 15.31 3.90 9.53
C LEU A 207 14.97 4.41 10.94
N VAL A 208 14.11 3.73 11.69
CA VAL A 208 13.77 4.12 13.07
C VAL A 208 14.90 3.70 14.01
N THR A 209 15.81 4.57 14.40
CA THR A 209 17.09 4.15 15.02
C THR A 209 17.17 4.17 16.55
N GLN A 210 16.24 4.82 17.27
CA GLN A 210 16.31 4.93 18.74
C GLN A 210 15.04 4.40 19.42
N GLY A 211 15.22 3.52 20.41
CA GLY A 211 14.20 3.18 21.40
C GLY A 211 13.06 2.23 21.00
N ASN A 212 13.09 1.64 19.80
CA ASN A 212 12.08 0.70 19.30
C ASN A 212 10.64 1.24 19.25
N VAL A 213 10.44 2.55 19.37
CA VAL A 213 9.11 3.16 19.46
C VAL A 213 9.18 4.62 19.01
N VAL A 214 8.35 5.01 18.04
CA VAL A 214 7.91 6.41 17.91
C VAL A 214 6.79 6.58 18.92
N ARG A 215 6.94 7.50 19.86
CA ARG A 215 6.02 7.67 21.00
C ARG A 215 5.14 8.89 20.88
N SER A 216 5.48 9.78 19.95
CA SER A 216 4.82 11.08 19.79
C SER A 216 4.60 11.44 18.32
N TRP A 217 3.65 12.34 18.08
CA TRP A 217 3.45 12.96 16.76
C TRP A 217 4.70 13.66 16.23
N LYS A 218 5.47 14.30 17.12
CA LYS A 218 6.72 14.99 16.77
C LYS A 218 7.75 14.02 16.21
N GLU A 219 7.93 12.87 16.85
CA GLU A 219 8.84 11.82 16.39
C GLU A 219 8.38 11.19 15.08
N LEU A 220 7.06 11.00 14.90
CA LEU A 220 6.49 10.50 13.64
C LEU A 220 6.75 11.46 12.48
N ASN A 221 6.56 12.76 12.71
CA ASN A 221 6.83 13.77 11.68
C ASN A 221 8.32 13.83 11.33
N ALA A 222 9.22 13.83 12.33
CA ALA A 222 10.66 13.77 12.06
C ALA A 222 11.07 12.51 11.27
N PHE A 223 10.44 11.37 11.54
CA PHE A 223 10.64 10.15 10.76
C PHE A 223 10.16 10.30 9.31
N ARG A 224 8.98 10.89 9.10
CA ARG A 224 8.44 11.17 7.75
C ARG A 224 9.31 12.17 6.99
N ASP A 225 9.77 13.22 7.65
CA ASP A 225 10.68 14.21 7.05
C ASP A 225 11.98 13.56 6.59
N ARG A 226 12.50 12.59 7.37
CA ARG A 226 13.66 11.80 6.92
C ARG A 226 13.33 10.95 5.69
N ILE A 227 12.16 10.33 5.62
CA ILE A 227 11.73 9.57 4.43
C ILE A 227 11.62 10.50 3.21
N ARG A 228 11.03 11.70 3.36
CA ARG A 228 10.96 12.70 2.28
C ARG A 228 12.34 13.06 1.75
N GLN A 229 13.27 13.34 2.67
CA GLN A 229 14.64 13.66 2.28
C GLN A 229 15.31 12.51 1.51
N LEU A 230 15.07 11.27 1.93
CA LEU A 230 15.61 10.09 1.22
C LEU A 230 15.07 9.98 -0.20
N TYR A 231 13.80 10.27 -0.42
CA TYR A 231 13.22 10.31 -1.76
C TYR A 231 13.87 11.41 -2.60
N ILE A 232 14.05 12.62 -2.05
CA ILE A 232 14.67 13.75 -2.75
C ILE A 232 16.11 13.41 -3.15
N ASP A 233 16.90 12.93 -2.19
CA ASP A 233 18.29 12.52 -2.42
C ASP A 233 18.37 11.42 -3.50
N TYR A 234 17.46 10.44 -3.45
CA TYR A 234 17.40 9.35 -4.41
C TYR A 234 17.01 9.85 -5.82
N ALA A 235 15.92 10.62 -5.93
CA ALA A 235 15.42 11.18 -7.19
C ALA A 235 16.51 11.99 -7.91
N HIS A 236 17.18 12.89 -7.18
CA HIS A 236 18.26 13.70 -7.74
C HIS A 236 19.48 12.86 -8.14
N SER A 237 19.92 11.93 -7.29
CA SER A 237 21.13 11.14 -7.57
C SER A 237 20.96 10.09 -8.68
N ARG A 238 19.72 9.65 -8.94
CA ARG A 238 19.41 8.67 -10.00
C ARG A 238 18.72 9.29 -11.21
N ASN A 239 18.43 10.59 -11.19
CA ASN A 239 17.64 11.28 -12.21
C ASN A 239 16.31 10.56 -12.49
N VAL A 240 15.56 10.27 -11.42
CA VAL A 240 14.27 9.58 -11.47
C VAL A 240 13.18 10.52 -10.97
N SER A 241 12.03 10.54 -11.64
CA SER A 241 10.91 11.41 -11.24
C SER A 241 10.29 10.97 -9.90
N MET A 242 9.82 11.94 -9.12
CA MET A 242 9.10 11.67 -7.87
C MET A 242 7.80 10.90 -8.08
N LEU A 243 7.12 11.13 -9.20
CA LEU A 243 5.90 10.41 -9.56
C LEU A 243 6.19 8.91 -9.71
N GLU A 244 7.21 8.56 -10.51
CA GLU A 244 7.59 7.17 -10.75
C GLU A 244 7.98 6.45 -9.45
N ILE A 245 8.78 7.09 -8.61
CA ILE A 245 9.15 6.55 -7.29
C ILE A 245 7.89 6.37 -6.42
N GLY A 246 7.01 7.37 -6.42
CA GLY A 246 5.81 7.39 -5.60
C GLY A 246 4.84 6.27 -5.96
N GLU A 247 4.57 6.07 -7.24
CA GLU A 247 3.70 5.02 -7.74
C GLU A 247 4.25 3.63 -7.40
N ALA A 248 5.51 3.39 -7.75
CA ALA A 248 6.16 2.10 -7.52
C ALA A 248 6.20 1.75 -6.03
N VAL A 249 6.62 2.68 -5.16
CA VAL A 249 6.74 2.42 -3.72
C VAL A 249 5.39 2.38 -3.02
N TRP A 250 4.42 3.22 -3.43
CA TRP A 250 3.07 3.17 -2.87
C TRP A 250 2.44 1.81 -3.10
N PHE A 251 2.45 1.32 -4.34
CA PHE A 251 1.96 -0.02 -4.64
C PHE A 251 2.74 -1.11 -3.94
N TYR A 252 4.08 -1.08 -4.06
CA TYR A 252 4.92 -2.12 -3.48
C TYR A 252 4.71 -2.24 -1.97
N SER A 253 4.66 -1.10 -1.26
CA SER A 253 4.43 -1.09 0.18
C SER A 253 2.99 -1.47 0.54
N ALA A 254 1.99 -1.11 -0.26
CA ALA A 254 0.60 -1.48 -0.06
C ALA A 254 0.34 -2.98 -0.25
N GLU A 255 1.09 -3.66 -1.13
CA GLU A 255 0.97 -5.10 -1.37
C GLU A 255 1.91 -5.92 -0.50
N MET A 256 3.22 -5.65 -0.55
CA MET A 256 4.24 -6.49 0.08
C MET A 256 4.39 -6.24 1.57
N CYS A 257 4.06 -5.04 2.05
CA CYS A 257 4.13 -4.72 3.47
C CYS A 257 2.75 -4.74 4.14
N LYS A 258 1.67 -5.08 3.42
CA LYS A 258 0.28 -4.95 3.90
C LYS A 258 0.01 -5.65 5.21
N TYR A 259 0.41 -6.92 5.33
CA TYR A 259 -0.02 -7.81 6.42
C TYR A 259 1.03 -8.08 7.48
N ALA A 260 2.25 -7.56 7.31
CA ALA A 260 3.33 -7.70 8.28
C ALA A 260 3.53 -9.14 8.84
N PRO A 261 3.45 -10.20 8.02
CA PRO A 261 3.34 -11.55 8.55
C PRO A 261 4.60 -12.00 9.30
N GLY A 262 5.75 -11.34 9.09
CA GLY A 262 7.02 -11.66 9.75
C GLY A 262 7.02 -11.53 11.29
N ALA A 263 5.99 -10.98 11.93
CA ALA A 263 5.88 -10.91 13.40
C ALA A 263 4.53 -11.42 13.92
N TYR A 264 4.57 -12.30 14.93
CA TYR A 264 3.43 -12.74 15.73
C TYR A 264 3.55 -12.28 17.16
N THR A 265 2.50 -12.46 17.96
CA THR A 265 2.54 -12.40 19.43
C THR A 265 2.15 -13.78 19.97
N ILE A 266 3.01 -14.39 20.78
CA ILE A 266 2.74 -15.60 21.57
C ILE A 266 2.91 -15.19 23.03
N ASN A 267 1.84 -15.29 23.84
CA ASN A 267 1.85 -14.93 25.26
C ASN A 267 2.43 -13.53 25.56
N GLY A 268 2.05 -12.52 24.76
CA GLY A 268 2.57 -11.14 24.91
C GLY A 268 4.00 -10.92 24.37
N GLN A 269 4.69 -11.98 23.95
CA GLN A 269 6.02 -11.91 23.34
C GLN A 269 5.92 -12.04 21.82
N HIS A 270 6.54 -11.12 21.07
CA HIS A 270 6.50 -11.24 19.62
C HIS A 270 7.51 -12.26 19.04
N VAL A 271 7.06 -13.19 18.20
CA VAL A 271 7.86 -14.30 17.63
C VAL A 271 7.77 -14.26 16.09
N GLY A 272 8.87 -14.50 15.38
CA GLY A 272 8.87 -14.55 13.90
C GLY A 272 8.26 -15.84 13.34
N ILE A 273 7.76 -15.82 12.10
CA ILE A 273 7.27 -17.04 11.41
C ILE A 273 8.36 -18.09 11.29
N SER A 274 9.54 -17.66 10.88
CA SER A 274 10.73 -18.51 10.66
C SER A 274 11.20 -19.22 11.92
N SER A 275 10.82 -18.73 13.11
CA SER A 275 11.08 -19.39 14.39
C SER A 275 10.04 -20.45 14.80
N LEU A 276 9.01 -20.71 13.98
CA LEU A 276 8.02 -21.77 14.24
C LEU A 276 8.52 -23.12 13.68
N THR A 277 9.30 -23.85 14.49
CA THR A 277 9.94 -25.10 14.08
C THR A 277 9.09 -26.37 14.29
N ASN A 278 7.93 -26.31 14.93
CA ASN A 278 7.11 -27.50 15.22
C ASN A 278 5.87 -27.65 14.30
N GLU A 279 5.49 -28.91 14.01
CA GLU A 279 4.35 -29.25 13.14
C GLU A 279 3.00 -28.72 13.65
N SER A 280 2.85 -28.61 14.98
CA SER A 280 1.69 -28.00 15.62
C SER A 280 1.61 -26.48 15.37
N GLY A 281 2.75 -25.80 15.28
CA GLY A 281 2.89 -24.42 14.83
C GLY A 281 2.74 -24.25 13.31
N LYS A 282 2.91 -25.29 12.50
CA LYS A 282 2.60 -25.24 11.06
C LYS A 282 1.08 -25.31 10.79
N ARG A 283 0.35 -26.22 11.43
CA ARG A 283 -1.11 -26.39 11.22
C ARG A 283 -1.94 -25.19 11.70
N LYS A 284 -1.62 -24.59 12.85
CA LYS A 284 -2.34 -23.41 13.37
C LYS A 284 -2.14 -22.14 12.51
N PHE A 285 -1.23 -22.16 11.54
CA PHE A 285 -0.75 -20.97 10.85
C PHE A 285 -0.83 -21.06 9.33
N GLN A 286 -1.48 -22.08 8.74
CA GLN A 286 -1.56 -22.27 7.28
C GLN A 286 -2.01 -21.00 6.52
N GLY A 287 -3.06 -20.32 6.98
CA GLY A 287 -3.51 -19.06 6.37
C GLY A 287 -2.47 -17.93 6.45
N LYS A 288 -1.67 -17.91 7.52
CA LYS A 288 -0.60 -16.91 7.71
C LYS A 288 0.67 -17.25 6.93
N TYR A 289 0.97 -18.52 6.73
CA TYR A 289 2.01 -18.98 5.80
C TYR A 289 1.65 -18.61 4.35
N LYS A 290 0.39 -18.75 3.96
CA LYS A 290 -0.10 -18.27 2.66
C LYS A 290 0.14 -16.76 2.51
N VAL A 291 -0.24 -15.96 3.50
CA VAL A 291 0.01 -14.51 3.48
C VAL A 291 1.52 -14.19 3.46
N TYR A 292 2.34 -14.91 4.22
CA TYR A 292 3.81 -14.73 4.21
C TYR A 292 4.43 -15.03 2.86
N SER A 293 4.13 -16.20 2.28
CA SER A 293 4.63 -16.58 0.96
C SER A 293 4.20 -15.58 -0.11
N GLN A 294 2.98 -15.03 -0.02
CA GLN A 294 2.49 -14.00 -0.93
C GLN A 294 3.10 -12.60 -0.70
N THR A 295 3.81 -12.37 0.43
CA THR A 295 4.36 -11.05 0.78
C THR A 295 5.85 -11.15 1.13
N CYS A 296 6.23 -11.23 2.41
CA CYS A 296 7.63 -11.22 2.84
C CYS A 296 8.47 -12.35 2.23
N GLY A 297 7.89 -13.52 1.97
CA GLY A 297 8.57 -14.66 1.34
C GLY A 297 8.94 -14.41 -0.13
N ASN A 298 8.16 -13.59 -0.83
CA ASN A 298 8.39 -13.19 -2.23
C ASN A 298 8.87 -11.73 -2.35
N CYS A 299 9.26 -11.10 -1.24
CA CYS A 299 9.65 -9.69 -1.20
C CYS A 299 11.10 -9.52 -1.70
N ILE A 300 11.25 -8.78 -2.79
CA ILE A 300 12.54 -8.55 -3.50
C ILE A 300 13.55 -7.71 -2.69
N VAL A 301 13.10 -7.07 -1.61
CA VAL A 301 13.94 -6.33 -0.66
C VAL A 301 13.95 -6.96 0.74
N SER A 302 13.47 -8.21 0.87
CA SER A 302 13.34 -8.85 2.18
C SER A 302 14.68 -8.95 2.91
N ASP A 303 15.76 -9.27 2.21
CA ASP A 303 17.15 -9.33 2.70
C ASP A 303 17.65 -7.98 3.27
N LEU A 304 17.10 -6.86 2.79
CA LEU A 304 17.42 -5.52 3.27
C LEU A 304 16.68 -5.17 4.57
N CYS A 305 15.54 -5.79 4.83
CA CYS A 305 14.75 -5.54 6.04
C CYS A 305 15.52 -5.94 7.30
N LYS A 306 15.73 -4.97 8.20
CA LYS A 306 16.34 -5.17 9.51
C LYS A 306 15.32 -5.36 10.61
N ARG A 307 14.05 -5.07 10.33
CA ARG A 307 12.98 -5.12 11.32
C ARG A 307 11.70 -5.71 10.77
N ASN A 308 10.96 -6.36 11.66
CA ASN A 308 9.57 -6.71 11.43
C ASN A 308 8.68 -5.60 12.01
N MET A 309 7.82 -5.03 11.17
CA MET A 309 6.92 -3.95 11.52
C MET A 309 5.48 -4.45 11.49
N PRO A 310 4.67 -4.30 12.56
CA PRO A 310 3.33 -4.88 12.65
C PRO A 310 2.31 -4.27 11.68
N HIS A 311 1.23 -5.02 11.40
CA HIS A 311 0.13 -4.58 10.53
C HIS A 311 -0.67 -3.43 11.12
N VAL A 312 -0.90 -3.45 12.43
CA VAL A 312 -1.73 -2.45 13.11
C VAL A 312 -0.81 -1.44 13.78
N PHE A 313 -1.06 -0.16 13.52
CA PHE A 313 -0.50 0.89 14.36
C PHE A 313 -1.32 0.98 15.63
N HIS A 314 -0.64 0.91 16.77
CA HIS A 314 -1.26 1.27 18.02
C HIS A 314 -1.10 2.78 18.19
N TYR A 315 -2.20 3.50 18.03
CA TYR A 315 -2.29 4.85 18.57
C TYR A 315 -2.41 4.72 20.09
N ASN A 316 -1.54 5.37 20.84
CA ASN A 316 -1.73 5.50 22.28
C ASN A 316 -2.90 6.46 22.56
N GLY A 317 -3.37 6.50 23.81
CA GLY A 317 -4.49 7.37 24.23
C GLY A 317 -4.25 8.88 24.02
N SER A 318 -3.02 9.29 23.70
CA SER A 318 -2.64 10.66 23.32
C SER A 318 -2.45 10.85 21.81
N GLY A 319 -2.88 9.87 20.99
CA GLY A 319 -2.82 9.89 19.53
C GLY A 319 -1.43 9.65 18.94
N GLY A 320 -0.41 9.40 19.76
CA GLY A 320 0.94 9.03 19.32
C GLY A 320 0.97 7.62 18.73
N LEU A 321 1.64 7.47 17.59
CA LEU A 321 1.72 6.21 16.86
C LEU A 321 2.89 5.37 17.36
N ILE A 322 2.61 4.30 18.11
CA ILE A 322 3.61 3.38 18.65
C ILE A 322 4.06 2.41 17.54
N PHE A 323 5.26 2.62 16.97
CA PHE A 323 5.93 1.59 16.18
C PHE A 323 6.68 0.62 17.10
N VAL A 324 6.11 -0.52 17.48
CA VAL A 324 6.92 -1.57 18.11
C VAL A 324 7.59 -2.39 17.01
N SER A 325 8.83 -2.04 16.70
CA SER A 325 9.65 -2.77 15.72
C SER A 325 10.64 -3.68 16.43
N ARG A 326 10.81 -4.93 15.98
CA ARG A 326 11.85 -5.83 16.51
C ARG A 326 12.97 -6.06 15.49
N PRO A 327 14.23 -6.23 15.94
CA PRO A 327 15.29 -6.72 15.07
C PRO A 327 14.86 -8.03 14.41
N ARG A 328 15.19 -8.19 13.13
CA ARG A 328 15.07 -9.48 12.46
C ARG A 328 16.15 -10.41 13.03
N ILE A 329 15.76 -11.63 13.42
CA ILE A 329 16.69 -12.60 13.99
C ILE A 329 17.67 -13.05 12.89
N SER A 330 18.97 -12.96 13.14
CA SER A 330 20.01 -13.41 12.20
C SER A 330 19.94 -14.93 12.04
N GLY A 331 19.79 -15.42 10.80
CA GLY A 331 19.62 -16.85 10.48
C GLY A 331 18.31 -17.18 9.77
N GLU A 332 17.37 -16.24 9.70
CA GLU A 332 16.17 -16.32 8.86
C GLU A 332 16.53 -16.20 7.37
N LYS A 333 17.07 -17.26 6.77
CA LYS A 333 16.92 -17.41 5.32
C LYS A 333 15.43 -17.43 5.01
N PRO A 334 14.95 -16.82 3.91
CA PRO A 334 13.62 -17.16 3.42
C PRO A 334 13.54 -18.69 3.39
N LEU A 335 12.45 -19.26 3.92
CA LEU A 335 12.14 -20.67 3.71
C LEU A 335 12.03 -20.83 2.20
N VAL A 336 13.14 -21.21 1.55
CA VAL A 336 13.10 -21.84 0.25
C VAL A 336 12.41 -23.15 0.55
N LEU A 337 11.11 -23.22 0.26
CA LEU A 337 10.45 -24.50 0.15
C LEU A 337 11.20 -25.24 -0.93
N ASP A 338 12.04 -26.18 -0.51
CA ASP A 338 12.60 -27.16 -1.40
C ASP A 338 11.42 -28.02 -1.87
N MET A 339 10.79 -27.60 -2.97
CA MET A 339 9.75 -28.37 -3.63
C MET A 339 10.34 -29.57 -4.41
N SER A 340 11.63 -29.89 -4.25
CA SER A 340 12.24 -31.08 -4.85
C SER A 340 11.78 -32.39 -4.21
N ALA A 341 11.06 -32.35 -3.07
CA ALA A 341 10.25 -33.47 -2.64
C ALA A 341 9.02 -33.57 -3.55
N SER A 342 9.21 -34.19 -4.73
CA SER A 342 8.16 -34.53 -5.68
C SER A 342 7.19 -35.56 -5.09
N GLU A 343 6.31 -35.13 -4.18
CA GLU A 343 5.12 -35.91 -3.86
C GLU A 343 4.11 -35.69 -4.99
N THR A 344 4.00 -36.71 -5.85
CA THR A 344 3.04 -36.77 -6.95
C THR A 344 1.62 -36.54 -6.44
N ILE A 345 1.07 -35.36 -6.70
CA ILE A 345 -0.35 -35.06 -6.48
C ILE A 345 -1.13 -35.91 -7.48
N ARG A 346 -2.06 -36.76 -7.00
CA ARG A 346 -2.95 -37.58 -7.85
C ARG A 346 -4.34 -36.97 -7.88
N CYS A 347 -4.94 -36.88 -9.05
CA CYS A 347 -6.34 -36.46 -9.18
C CYS A 347 -7.26 -37.54 -8.59
N THR A 348 -8.07 -37.20 -7.59
CA THR A 348 -8.98 -38.16 -6.92
C THR A 348 -10.17 -38.58 -7.78
N ARG A 349 -10.45 -37.85 -8.88
CA ARG A 349 -11.58 -38.14 -9.78
C ARG A 349 -11.24 -39.11 -10.92
N HIS A 350 -9.97 -39.20 -11.30
CA HIS A 350 -9.50 -40.06 -12.38
C HIS A 350 -8.35 -40.91 -11.85
N GLN A 351 -8.72 -42.10 -11.34
CA GLN A 351 -7.92 -43.13 -10.69
C GLN A 351 -6.41 -43.12 -11.06
N GLY A 352 -5.64 -42.24 -10.41
CA GLY A 352 -4.18 -42.35 -10.34
C GLY A 352 -3.33 -41.70 -11.43
N LYS A 353 -3.82 -40.76 -12.25
CA LYS A 353 -2.95 -40.05 -13.22
C LYS A 353 -2.44 -38.68 -12.73
N LEU A 354 -1.25 -38.34 -13.22
CA LEU A 354 -0.39 -37.22 -12.78
C LEU A 354 -0.86 -35.88 -13.34
N TRP A 355 -0.73 -34.84 -12.53
CA TRP A 355 -0.85 -33.45 -12.98
C TRP A 355 0.43 -33.07 -13.71
N SER A 356 0.32 -32.36 -14.84
CA SER A 356 1.47 -31.86 -15.60
C SER A 356 1.37 -30.35 -15.76
N ALA A 357 2.51 -29.68 -15.85
CA ALA A 357 2.55 -28.25 -16.11
C ALA A 357 2.16 -27.99 -17.57
N ASN A 358 1.22 -27.08 -17.80
CA ASN A 358 0.93 -26.62 -19.15
C ASN A 358 2.00 -25.57 -19.55
N PRO A 359 2.78 -25.80 -20.63
CA PRO A 359 3.90 -24.94 -20.99
C PRO A 359 3.49 -23.54 -21.46
N ASN A 360 2.21 -23.28 -21.75
CA ASN A 360 1.77 -22.02 -22.36
C ASN A 360 1.30 -20.95 -21.36
N ASP A 361 0.95 -21.33 -20.13
CA ASP A 361 0.31 -20.43 -19.16
C ASP A 361 0.83 -20.61 -17.72
N GLY A 362 1.79 -21.51 -17.50
CA GLY A 362 2.45 -21.68 -16.19
C GLY A 362 1.53 -22.22 -15.08
N CYS A 363 0.31 -22.64 -15.44
CA CYS A 363 -0.64 -23.23 -14.51
C CYS A 363 -0.49 -24.75 -14.45
N ILE A 364 -0.59 -25.32 -13.24
CA ILE A 364 -0.72 -26.77 -13.07
C ILE A 364 -2.19 -27.13 -13.26
N GLY A 365 -2.51 -27.73 -14.40
CA GLY A 365 -3.85 -28.14 -14.78
C GLY A 365 -3.95 -29.64 -15.01
N CYS A 366 -5.16 -30.19 -14.91
CA CYS A 366 -5.40 -31.55 -15.37
C CYS A 366 -5.54 -31.52 -16.90
N GLY A 367 -4.64 -32.19 -17.61
CA GLY A 367 -4.58 -32.18 -19.08
C GLY A 367 -5.84 -32.67 -19.79
N GLU A 368 -6.71 -33.43 -19.11
CA GLU A 368 -7.96 -33.96 -19.70
C GLU A 368 -9.20 -33.11 -19.38
N CYS A 369 -9.28 -32.47 -18.22
CA CYS A 369 -10.48 -31.72 -17.82
C CYS A 369 -10.30 -30.19 -17.84
N GLY A 370 -9.09 -29.71 -18.12
CA GLY A 370 -8.78 -28.29 -18.28
C GLY A 370 -8.99 -27.44 -17.02
N ARG A 371 -9.27 -28.06 -15.86
CA ARG A 371 -9.50 -27.32 -14.62
C ARG A 371 -8.17 -26.95 -13.96
N PRO A 372 -8.03 -25.69 -13.52
CA PRO A 372 -6.94 -25.30 -12.65
C PRO A 372 -7.05 -26.04 -11.32
N LEU A 373 -5.90 -26.28 -10.67
CA LEU A 373 -5.84 -26.88 -9.34
C LEU A 373 -6.47 -25.94 -8.29
N ASP A 374 -7.79 -26.02 -8.12
CA ASP A 374 -8.49 -25.35 -7.02
C ASP A 374 -8.36 -26.20 -5.74
N LEU A 375 -7.44 -25.81 -4.85
CA LEU A 375 -7.44 -26.35 -3.47
C LEU A 375 -8.62 -25.73 -2.71
N PRO A 376 -9.56 -26.56 -2.20
CA PRO A 376 -9.33 -27.10 -0.86
C PRO A 376 -9.80 -28.57 -0.72
N VAL A 377 -8.90 -29.49 -0.36
CA VAL A 377 -9.29 -30.86 0.01
C VAL A 377 -9.00 -31.09 1.49
N ARG A 378 -10.05 -31.43 2.26
CA ARG A 378 -9.92 -32.04 3.59
C ARG A 378 -9.17 -33.36 3.44
N LEU A 379 -7.99 -33.47 4.02
CA LEU A 379 -7.30 -34.75 4.16
C LEU A 379 -7.99 -35.55 5.27
N GLN A 380 -8.72 -36.61 4.90
CA GLN A 380 -8.97 -37.73 5.81
C GLN A 380 -7.70 -38.56 5.89
N THR A 381 -7.11 -38.68 7.07
CA THR A 381 -6.04 -39.63 7.35
C THR A 381 -6.67 -41.01 7.60
N THR A 382 -6.47 -41.96 6.70
CA THR A 382 -6.67 -43.38 7.01
C THR A 382 -5.40 -43.93 7.65
N SER A 383 -5.56 -44.68 8.74
CA SER A 383 -4.51 -45.17 9.64
C SER A 383 -3.79 -46.43 9.14
N GLU A 384 -3.54 -46.55 7.85
CA GLU A 384 -2.84 -47.71 7.28
C GLU A 384 -1.66 -47.21 6.44
N ASN A 385 -0.50 -47.09 7.09
CA ASN A 385 0.84 -47.26 6.52
C ASN A 385 1.93 -47.03 7.60
N VAL A 386 1.71 -47.59 8.80
CA VAL A 386 2.75 -47.74 9.83
C VAL A 386 3.20 -49.19 9.81
N ALA A 387 3.90 -49.65 8.75
CA ALA A 387 4.40 -51.03 8.73
C ALA A 387 5.47 -51.38 7.66
N THR A 388 6.23 -50.46 7.06
CA THR A 388 7.27 -50.92 6.11
C THR A 388 8.47 -49.99 6.01
N ALA A 389 9.19 -49.84 7.12
CA ALA A 389 10.57 -49.34 7.12
C ALA A 389 11.34 -49.94 8.31
N ARG A 390 11.38 -51.28 8.37
CA ARG A 390 12.33 -52.03 9.18
C ARG A 390 12.89 -53.17 8.33
N LYS A 391 14.23 -53.28 8.35
CA LYS A 391 15.12 -54.25 7.68
C LYS A 391 15.61 -53.81 6.31
N LEU A 392 16.91 -53.46 6.29
CA LEU A 392 17.99 -54.01 5.44
C LEU A 392 19.28 -53.30 5.92
N THR A 393 19.90 -53.78 7.01
CA THR A 393 21.02 -54.74 7.09
C THR A 393 22.35 -54.26 6.50
N HIS A 394 23.38 -54.39 7.34
CA HIS A 394 24.80 -54.14 7.14
C HIS A 394 25.44 -54.83 5.92
N ALA A 395 26.41 -54.10 5.33
CA ALA A 395 27.74 -54.50 4.83
C ALA A 395 27.81 -55.53 3.66
N PRO A 396 28.91 -55.59 2.88
CA PRO A 396 30.32 -55.34 3.24
C PRO A 396 30.76 -53.88 3.30
#